data_AF-V4B4A7-F1
#
_entry.id   AF-V4B4A7-F1
#
_cell.length_a   1.000
_cell.length_b   1.000
_cell.length_c   1.000
_cell.angle_alpha   90.00
_cell.angle_beta   90.00
_cell.angle_gamma   90.00
#
_symmetry.space_group_name_H-M   'P 1'
#
loop_
_entity.id
_entity.type
_entity.pdbx_description
1 polymer ?
#
loop_
_entity_poly.entity_id
_entity_poly.type
_entity_poly.pdbx_seq_one_letter_code
_entity_poly.pdbx_strand_id
1 'polypeptide(L)'
;MDELQRNGEFCSRLKQLSPDMRKLFLETVSELYEQESELIIDIIEDCRYEMQQTALSYKDDSDQLRAASRMLAERRFENERTKSRLSSSSRMSGISNGDENSINIREYKRNKKLGITGSERSPTSMSAGTLADYCRSPVPARALRNGTQSLPGTPPLPKSLEEETKAILRNLDKADAQRAEERARQAERLEQRREARRLRQQERTARAMELLDEALKMDKLVTKDKQRQEAKLREKLEELKRRKGLTPTPLPPINQLTEVEN
;
A
#
# COMPACT_ATOMS: atom_id res chain seq x y z
N MET A 1 -11.67 12.35 12.74
CA MET A 1 -12.65 13.17 13.48
C MET A 1 -13.68 12.33 14.24
N ASP A 2 -14.27 11.30 13.65
CA ASP A 2 -15.31 10.49 14.31
C ASP A 2 -14.89 9.79 15.62
N GLU A 3 -13.63 9.44 15.80
CA GLU A 3 -13.13 8.86 17.06
C GLU A 3 -13.00 9.90 18.18
N LEU A 4 -12.58 11.13 17.84
CA LEU A 4 -12.54 12.24 18.80
C LEU A 4 -13.95 12.62 19.25
N GLN A 5 -14.92 12.59 18.34
CA GLN A 5 -16.33 12.83 18.66
C GLN A 5 -16.95 11.75 19.57
N ARG A 6 -16.48 10.50 19.46
CA ARG A 6 -16.91 9.39 20.34
C ARG A 6 -16.30 9.46 21.75
N ASN A 7 -15.26 10.25 21.94
CA ASN A 7 -14.67 10.45 23.26
C ASN A 7 -15.47 11.51 24.05
N GLY A 8 -16.23 11.06 25.05
CA GLY A 8 -17.08 11.92 25.87
C GLY A 8 -16.31 13.00 26.64
N GLU A 9 -15.06 12.72 27.04
CA GLU A 9 -14.21 13.69 27.73
C GLU A 9 -13.76 14.81 26.78
N PHE A 10 -13.41 14.45 25.55
CA PHE A 10 -13.03 15.40 24.50
C PHE A 10 -14.18 16.36 24.20
N CYS A 11 -15.38 15.84 23.96
CA CYS A 11 -16.57 16.65 23.71
C CYS A 11 -16.91 17.56 24.89
N SER A 12 -16.71 17.09 26.13
CA SER A 12 -16.95 17.88 27.33
C SER A 12 -15.96 19.03 27.48
N ARG A 13 -14.68 18.80 27.20
CA ARG A 13 -13.63 19.84 27.23
C ARG A 13 -13.77 20.84 26.08
N LEU A 14 -14.12 20.37 24.88
CA LEU A 14 -14.41 21.23 23.73
C LEU A 14 -15.55 22.21 24.02
N LYS A 15 -16.57 21.77 24.77
CA LYS A 15 -17.70 22.61 25.20
C LYS A 15 -17.30 23.70 26.21
N GLN A 16 -16.21 23.52 26.94
CA GLN A 16 -15.71 24.52 27.89
C GLN A 16 -14.99 25.68 27.21
N LEU A 17 -14.52 25.50 25.97
CA LEU A 17 -13.92 26.57 25.19
C LEU A 17 -14.99 27.57 24.73
N SER A 18 -14.60 28.85 24.70
CA SER A 18 -15.35 29.90 24.01
C SER A 18 -15.58 29.56 22.53
N PRO A 19 -16.65 30.08 21.90
CA PRO A 19 -16.98 29.77 20.51
C PRO A 19 -15.83 30.03 19.52
N ASP A 20 -15.11 31.14 19.71
CA ASP A 20 -14.01 31.55 18.84
C ASP A 20 -12.80 30.62 18.99
N MET A 21 -12.42 30.28 20.23
CA MET A 21 -11.32 29.35 20.50
C MET A 21 -11.66 27.92 20.05
N ARG A 22 -12.93 27.53 20.17
CA ARG A 22 -13.41 26.25 19.66
C ARG A 22 -13.29 26.17 18.14
N LYS A 23 -13.66 27.24 17.42
CA LYS A 23 -13.55 27.30 15.97
C LYS A 23 -12.08 27.19 15.55
N LEU A 24 -11.21 27.99 16.14
CA LEU A 24 -9.76 27.97 15.86
C LEU A 24 -9.17 26.57 16.11
N PHE A 25 -9.49 25.96 17.25
CA PHE A 25 -9.03 24.61 17.57
C PHE A 25 -9.48 23.57 16.54
N LEU A 26 -10.75 23.62 16.10
CA LEU A 26 -11.26 22.69 15.10
C LEU A 26 -10.61 22.88 13.72
N GLU A 27 -10.30 24.13 13.34
CA GLU A 27 -9.55 24.43 12.11
C GLU A 27 -8.14 23.83 12.18
N THR A 28 -7.39 24.07 13.26
CA THR A 28 -6.03 23.53 13.43
C THR A 28 -6.00 22.00 13.46
N VAL A 29 -6.98 21.37 14.11
CA VAL A 29 -7.11 19.91 14.11
C VAL A 29 -7.41 19.39 12.71
N SER A 30 -8.23 20.10 11.93
CA SER A 30 -8.56 19.70 10.55
C SER A 30 -7.34 19.79 9.63
N GLU A 31 -6.56 20.87 9.71
CA GLU A 31 -5.29 21.02 8.96
C GLU A 31 -4.30 19.88 9.27
N LEU A 32 -4.21 19.49 10.55
CA LEU A 32 -3.39 18.35 10.98
C LEU A 32 -3.83 17.03 10.32
N TYR A 33 -5.14 16.79 10.18
CA TYR A 33 -5.66 15.62 9.49
C TYR A 33 -5.44 15.67 7.98
N GLU A 34 -5.51 16.86 7.36
CA GLU A 34 -5.24 17.05 5.93
C GLU A 34 -3.77 16.76 5.60
N GLN A 35 -2.82 17.37 6.32
CA GLN A 35 -1.39 17.05 6.19
C GLN A 35 -1.11 15.55 6.42
N GLU A 36 -1.82 15.00 7.41
CA GLU A 36 -1.94 13.57 7.70
C GLU A 36 -2.19 12.72 6.44
N SER A 37 -3.30 13.08 5.78
CA SER A 37 -3.84 12.37 4.64
C SER A 37 -2.93 12.44 3.42
N GLU A 38 -2.31 13.59 3.16
CA GLU A 38 -1.33 13.76 2.09
C GLU A 38 -0.13 12.82 2.30
N LEU A 39 0.43 12.81 3.51
CA LEU A 39 1.56 11.92 3.82
C LEU A 39 1.20 10.43 3.71
N ILE A 40 -0.03 10.04 4.04
CA ILE A 40 -0.48 8.65 3.87
C ILE A 40 -0.65 8.32 2.38
N ILE A 41 -1.15 9.25 1.57
CA ILE A 41 -1.28 9.07 0.13
C ILE A 41 0.10 8.82 -0.49
N ASP A 42 1.11 9.64 -0.14
CA ASP A 42 2.49 9.46 -0.61
C ASP A 42 3.03 8.07 -0.26
N ILE A 43 2.83 7.61 0.98
CA ILE A 43 3.25 6.26 1.41
C ILE A 43 2.55 5.19 0.57
N ILE A 44 1.26 5.34 0.26
CA ILE A 44 0.52 4.36 -0.57
C ILE A 44 1.07 4.36 -2.00
N GLU A 45 1.39 5.52 -2.55
CA GLU A 45 1.97 5.65 -3.89
C GLU A 45 3.35 4.98 -3.97
N ASP A 46 4.21 5.21 -2.98
CA ASP A 46 5.51 4.53 -2.86
C ASP A 46 5.33 3.00 -2.81
N CYS A 47 4.37 2.52 -2.01
CA CYS A 47 4.08 1.08 -1.93
C CYS A 47 3.61 0.50 -3.28
N ARG A 48 2.75 1.22 -4.00
CA ARG A 48 2.28 0.81 -5.33
C ARG A 48 3.43 0.76 -6.32
N TYR A 49 4.31 1.75 -6.28
CA TYR A 49 5.50 1.80 -7.11
C TYR A 49 6.45 0.63 -6.82
N GLU A 50 6.74 0.33 -5.56
CA GLU A 50 7.56 -0.84 -5.17
C GLU A 50 6.96 -2.16 -5.65
N MET A 51 5.64 -2.34 -5.51
CA MET A 51 4.93 -3.52 -6.01
C MET A 51 5.02 -3.63 -7.53
N GLN A 52 4.88 -2.52 -8.24
CA GLN A 52 5.02 -2.49 -9.70
C GLN A 52 6.43 -2.85 -10.14
N GLN A 53 7.46 -2.32 -9.48
CA GLN A 53 8.86 -2.68 -9.77
C GLN A 53 9.13 -4.17 -9.53
N THR A 54 8.60 -4.72 -8.44
CA THR A 54 8.72 -6.15 -8.14
C THR A 54 8.02 -7.00 -9.21
N ALA A 55 6.82 -6.59 -9.64
CA ALA A 55 6.09 -7.27 -10.71
C ALA A 55 6.82 -7.22 -12.06
N LEU A 56 7.45 -6.09 -12.38
CA LEU A 56 8.30 -5.95 -13.57
C LEU A 56 9.52 -6.87 -13.50
N SER A 57 10.19 -6.95 -12.36
CA SER A 57 11.31 -7.88 -12.15
C SER A 57 10.90 -9.34 -12.38
N TYR A 58 9.75 -9.79 -11.84
CA TYR A 58 9.28 -11.15 -12.07
C TYR A 58 8.92 -11.42 -13.54
N LYS A 59 8.44 -10.40 -14.26
CA LYS A 59 8.16 -10.52 -15.69
C LYS A 59 9.44 -10.71 -16.48
N ASP A 60 10.47 -9.93 -16.18
CA ASP A 60 11.79 -10.05 -16.83
C ASP A 60 12.41 -11.43 -16.56
N ASP A 61 12.37 -11.92 -15.32
CA ASP A 61 12.84 -13.27 -14.96
C ASP A 61 12.07 -14.36 -15.70
N SER A 62 10.74 -14.22 -15.81
CA SER A 62 9.89 -15.15 -16.55
C SER A 62 10.22 -15.18 -18.05
N ASP A 63 10.47 -14.01 -18.65
CA ASP A 63 10.85 -13.91 -20.05
C ASP A 63 12.27 -14.46 -20.30
N GLN A 64 13.21 -14.26 -19.37
CA GLN A 64 14.54 -14.88 -19.40
C GLN A 64 14.44 -16.41 -19.34
N LEU A 65 13.63 -16.96 -18.42
CA LEU A 65 13.39 -18.40 -18.32
C LEU A 65 12.74 -18.96 -19.59
N ARG A 66 11.79 -18.24 -20.19
CA ARG A 66 11.16 -18.61 -21.45
C ARG A 66 12.15 -18.59 -22.61
N ALA A 67 13.07 -17.63 -22.65
CA ALA A 67 14.14 -17.58 -23.64
C ALA A 67 15.12 -18.75 -23.47
N ALA A 68 15.58 -19.01 -22.24
CA ALA A 68 16.45 -20.13 -21.91
C ALA A 68 15.80 -21.48 -22.28
N SER A 69 14.51 -21.65 -21.99
CA SER A 69 13.74 -22.84 -22.37
C SER A 69 13.73 -23.07 -23.88
N ARG A 70 13.53 -22.00 -24.68
CA ARG A 70 13.57 -22.08 -26.16
C ARG A 70 14.96 -22.49 -26.66
N MET A 71 16.02 -21.87 -26.17
CA MET A 71 17.39 -22.24 -26.54
C MET A 71 17.71 -23.70 -26.20
N LEU A 72 17.23 -24.19 -25.05
CA LEU A 72 17.45 -25.57 -24.63
C LEU A 72 16.68 -26.56 -25.51
N ALA A 73 15.48 -26.20 -25.95
CA ALA A 73 14.70 -26.97 -26.92
C ALA A 73 15.40 -27.01 -28.30
N GLU A 74 15.92 -25.88 -28.77
CA GLU A 74 16.71 -25.82 -30.02
C GLU A 74 17.97 -26.69 -29.96
N ARG A 75 18.72 -26.64 -28.86
CA ARG A 75 19.89 -27.52 -28.65
C ARG A 75 19.52 -29.00 -28.65
N ARG A 76 18.37 -29.37 -28.08
CA ARG A 76 17.87 -30.76 -28.13
C ARG A 76 17.59 -31.18 -29.57
N PHE A 77 16.92 -30.33 -30.34
CA PHE A 77 16.61 -30.59 -31.74
C PHE A 77 17.87 -30.71 -32.61
N GLU A 78 18.86 -29.84 -32.42
CA GLU A 78 20.15 -29.92 -33.12
C GLU A 78 20.91 -31.20 -32.77
N ASN A 79 20.94 -31.59 -31.49
CA ASN A 79 21.58 -32.83 -31.05
C ASN A 79 20.88 -34.08 -31.63
N GLU A 80 19.56 -34.07 -31.76
CA GLU A 80 18.84 -35.15 -32.46
C GLU A 80 19.17 -35.19 -33.96
N ARG A 81 19.33 -34.03 -34.59
CA ARG A 81 19.72 -33.91 -36.01
C ARG A 81 21.16 -34.35 -36.28
N THR A 82 22.10 -34.10 -35.36
CA THR A 82 23.49 -34.56 -35.48
C THR A 82 23.60 -36.05 -35.20
N LYS A 83 22.89 -36.57 -34.18
CA LYS A 83 22.82 -38.01 -33.89
C LYS A 83 22.22 -38.81 -35.06
N SER A 84 21.16 -38.32 -35.69
CA SER A 84 20.55 -38.98 -36.87
C SER A 84 21.44 -38.97 -38.11
N ARG A 85 22.30 -37.96 -38.28
CA ARG A 85 23.31 -37.94 -39.35
C ARG A 85 24.46 -38.92 -39.12
N LEU A 86 24.93 -39.04 -37.88
CA LEU A 86 26.01 -39.98 -37.52
C LEU A 86 25.53 -41.44 -37.59
N SER A 87 24.29 -41.73 -37.22
CA SER A 87 23.73 -43.09 -37.35
C SER A 87 23.43 -43.50 -38.79
N SER A 88 23.28 -42.54 -39.72
CA SER A 88 23.05 -42.81 -41.15
C SER A 88 24.34 -43.01 -41.95
N SER A 89 25.49 -42.58 -41.43
CA SER A 89 26.78 -42.68 -42.13
C SER A 89 27.53 -43.99 -41.90
N SER A 90 27.02 -44.89 -41.05
CA SER A 90 27.68 -46.16 -40.70
C SER A 90 27.07 -47.40 -41.37
N ARG A 91 26.35 -47.24 -42.49
CA ARG A 91 25.71 -48.36 -43.22
C ARG A 91 26.11 -48.51 -44.70
N MET A 92 27.24 -47.93 -45.11
CA MET A 92 27.76 -48.09 -46.49
C MET A 92 29.19 -48.64 -46.54
N SER A 93 29.47 -49.68 -45.76
CA SER A 93 30.58 -50.61 -46.05
C SER A 93 30.30 -51.95 -45.38
N GLY A 94 29.61 -52.82 -46.10
CA GLY A 94 29.27 -54.16 -45.63
C GLY A 94 28.45 -54.91 -46.67
N ILE A 95 29.06 -55.14 -47.84
CA ILE A 95 28.58 -56.16 -48.77
C ILE A 95 28.94 -57.51 -48.16
N SER A 96 27.96 -58.28 -47.71
CA SER A 96 28.00 -59.74 -47.76
C SER A 96 26.63 -60.31 -47.36
N ASN A 97 25.92 -60.76 -48.39
CA ASN A 97 25.05 -61.95 -48.47
C ASN A 97 24.12 -62.32 -47.30
N GLY A 98 22.84 -62.48 -47.64
CA GLY A 98 22.05 -63.58 -47.08
C GLY A 98 20.76 -63.16 -46.40
N ASP A 99 19.68 -63.58 -47.05
CA ASP A 99 18.41 -64.01 -46.49
C ASP A 99 17.27 -63.01 -46.21
N GLU A 100 16.22 -63.34 -46.95
CA GLU A 100 14.85 -62.90 -46.91
C GLU A 100 14.26 -63.08 -45.50
N ASN A 101 13.77 -61.99 -44.92
CA ASN A 101 12.49 -62.02 -44.23
C ASN A 101 11.92 -60.61 -44.10
N SER A 102 11.09 -60.26 -45.07
CA SER A 102 10.10 -59.20 -44.94
C SER A 102 9.09 -59.58 -43.86
N ILE A 103 8.72 -58.65 -42.97
CA ILE A 103 7.32 -58.20 -42.74
C ILE A 103 7.23 -57.32 -41.45
N ASN A 104 6.68 -56.11 -41.67
CA ASN A 104 5.99 -55.20 -40.75
C ASN A 104 6.74 -54.44 -39.64
N ILE A 105 7.21 -53.22 -39.97
CA ILE A 105 7.05 -52.06 -39.08
C ILE A 105 6.15 -51.04 -39.79
N ARG A 106 4.88 -51.11 -39.44
CA ARG A 106 3.79 -50.27 -39.95
C ARG A 106 3.91 -48.89 -39.30
N GLU A 107 4.19 -47.87 -40.11
CA GLU A 107 3.82 -46.50 -39.79
C GLU A 107 2.30 -46.42 -39.57
N TYR A 108 1.85 -45.87 -38.44
CA TYR A 108 0.59 -45.13 -38.40
C TYR A 108 0.73 -43.91 -37.49
N LYS A 109 0.93 -42.76 -38.16
CA LYS A 109 0.48 -41.45 -37.71
C LYS A 109 -1.02 -41.50 -37.40
N ARG A 110 -1.41 -41.26 -36.14
CA ARG A 110 -2.62 -40.53 -35.70
C ARG A 110 -2.94 -40.92 -34.26
N ASN A 111 -2.81 -39.97 -33.33
CA ASN A 111 -3.89 -39.69 -32.39
C ASN A 111 -3.84 -38.21 -32.01
N LYS A 112 -4.56 -37.44 -32.84
CA LYS A 112 -5.03 -36.09 -32.57
C LYS A 112 -6.43 -36.27 -31.95
N LYS A 113 -6.71 -35.52 -30.88
CA LYS A 113 -8.00 -35.36 -30.18
C LYS A 113 -8.47 -36.53 -29.29
N LEU A 114 -8.47 -36.32 -27.98
CA LEU A 114 -9.66 -36.14 -27.12
C LEU A 114 -9.25 -36.17 -25.65
N GLY A 115 -9.77 -35.22 -24.87
CA GLY A 115 -9.47 -35.07 -23.44
C GLY A 115 -9.68 -33.66 -22.88
N ILE A 116 -10.45 -32.80 -23.56
CA ILE A 116 -11.09 -31.64 -22.94
C ILE A 116 -12.44 -32.14 -22.43
N THR A 117 -12.51 -32.53 -21.17
CA THR A 117 -13.78 -32.64 -20.43
C THR A 117 -13.51 -32.30 -18.97
N GLY A 118 -14.16 -31.23 -18.50
CA GLY A 118 -14.50 -31.06 -17.09
C GLY A 118 -13.46 -30.36 -16.22
N SER A 119 -13.33 -29.04 -16.35
CA SER A 119 -13.14 -28.22 -15.16
C SER A 119 -14.00 -26.97 -15.30
N GLU A 120 -14.99 -26.93 -14.43
CA GLU A 120 -16.04 -25.94 -14.37
C GLU A 120 -15.43 -24.55 -14.22
N ARG A 121 -15.73 -23.71 -15.21
CA ARG A 121 -15.55 -22.27 -15.13
C ARG A 121 -16.50 -21.74 -14.06
N SER A 122 -15.97 -21.36 -12.92
CA SER A 122 -16.57 -20.30 -12.11
C SER A 122 -16.55 -19.00 -12.92
N PRO A 123 -17.69 -18.33 -13.15
CA PRO A 123 -17.70 -17.00 -13.72
C PRO A 123 -17.53 -16.00 -12.58
N THR A 124 -16.38 -15.34 -12.51
CA THR A 124 -16.26 -14.07 -11.77
C THR A 124 -15.73 -13.04 -12.75
N SER A 125 -16.64 -12.57 -13.61
CA SER A 125 -16.44 -11.44 -14.49
C SER A 125 -16.55 -10.16 -13.68
N MET A 126 -15.41 -9.62 -13.28
CA MET A 126 -15.29 -8.22 -12.85
C MET A 126 -15.37 -7.32 -14.09
N SER A 127 -16.39 -6.48 -14.06
CA SER A 127 -16.57 -5.19 -14.74
C SER A 127 -15.39 -4.68 -15.60
N ALA A 128 -15.67 -4.60 -16.90
CA ALA A 128 -14.94 -3.79 -17.85
C ALA A 128 -15.13 -2.30 -17.52
N GLY A 129 -14.05 -1.66 -17.07
CA GLY A 129 -13.90 -0.21 -17.06
C GLY A 129 -13.09 0.20 -18.27
N THR A 130 -13.78 0.66 -19.31
CA THR A 130 -13.23 1.29 -20.51
C THR A 130 -12.57 2.60 -20.12
N LEU A 131 -11.25 2.72 -20.28
CA LEU A 131 -10.61 4.02 -20.48
C LEU A 131 -9.50 3.84 -21.50
N ALA A 132 -9.85 4.29 -22.71
CA ALA A 132 -9.00 4.40 -23.86
C ALA A 132 -7.88 5.42 -23.62
N ASP A 133 -6.79 5.18 -24.34
CA ASP A 133 -5.92 6.17 -24.97
C ASP A 133 -5.57 7.40 -24.16
N TYR A 134 -4.34 7.47 -23.64
CA TYR A 134 -3.45 8.63 -23.83
C TYR A 134 -2.03 8.28 -23.36
N CYS A 135 -1.04 8.92 -23.99
CA CYS A 135 0.40 8.93 -23.68
C CYS A 135 1.28 7.88 -24.37
N ARG A 136 1.40 8.03 -25.70
CA ARG A 136 2.70 7.93 -26.40
C ARG A 136 3.69 8.90 -25.76
N SER A 137 4.85 8.42 -25.31
CA SER A 137 6.09 9.20 -25.20
C SER A 137 7.31 8.26 -25.12
N PRO A 138 8.54 8.73 -25.39
CA PRO A 138 9.42 8.14 -26.37
C PRO A 138 10.43 7.19 -25.73
N VAL A 139 10.82 6.19 -26.52
CA VAL A 139 11.95 5.30 -26.23
C VAL A 139 13.23 6.13 -26.05
N PRO A 140 13.90 6.11 -24.89
CA PRO A 140 15.25 6.62 -24.82
C PRO A 140 16.18 5.58 -25.43
N ALA A 141 16.68 5.89 -26.63
CA ALA A 141 17.83 5.22 -27.21
C ALA A 141 19.05 5.52 -26.31
N ARG A 142 19.39 4.60 -25.39
CA ARG A 142 20.69 4.62 -24.71
C ARG A 142 21.31 3.23 -24.60
N ALA A 143 22.44 3.13 -25.29
CA ALA A 143 23.62 2.33 -24.97
C ALA A 143 23.44 0.80 -24.94
N LEU A 144 23.64 0.21 -26.12
CA LEU A 144 24.29 -1.09 -26.28
C LEU A 144 25.63 -1.07 -25.54
N ARG A 145 25.63 -1.42 -24.26
CA ARG A 145 26.85 -1.76 -23.54
C ARG A 145 27.11 -3.23 -23.80
N ASN A 146 28.07 -3.50 -24.67
CA ASN A 146 28.64 -4.83 -24.91
C ASN A 146 29.29 -5.32 -23.60
N GLY A 147 28.48 -5.89 -22.71
CA GLY A 147 28.94 -6.70 -21.60
C GLY A 147 28.89 -8.15 -22.03
N THR A 148 30.04 -8.72 -22.38
CA THR A 148 30.25 -10.16 -22.44
C THR A 148 30.09 -10.73 -21.03
N GLN A 149 28.86 -10.84 -20.55
CA GLN A 149 28.55 -11.64 -19.37
C GLN A 149 28.66 -13.10 -19.79
N SER A 150 29.78 -13.71 -19.41
CA SER A 150 29.93 -15.17 -19.39
C SER A 150 28.73 -15.78 -18.67
N LEU A 151 28.01 -16.64 -19.38
CA LEU A 151 26.88 -17.39 -18.88
C LEU A 151 27.25 -18.09 -17.55
N PRO A 152 26.31 -18.19 -16.58
CA PRO A 152 26.52 -19.02 -15.41
C PRO A 152 26.91 -20.42 -15.86
N GLY A 153 28.06 -20.90 -15.36
CA GLY A 153 28.65 -22.17 -15.75
C GLY A 153 27.62 -23.28 -15.65
N THR A 154 27.51 -24.07 -16.72
CA THR A 154 26.70 -25.29 -16.74
C THR A 154 27.05 -26.13 -15.52
N PRO A 155 26.08 -26.46 -14.64
CA PRO A 155 26.36 -27.30 -13.49
C PRO A 155 26.93 -28.64 -13.99
N PRO A 156 27.92 -29.21 -13.28
CA PRO A 156 28.52 -30.48 -13.67
C PRO A 156 27.43 -31.55 -13.80
N LEU A 157 27.47 -32.32 -14.89
CA LEU A 157 26.54 -33.44 -15.10
C LEU A 157 26.65 -34.41 -13.90
N PRO A 158 25.54 -34.78 -13.25
CA PRO A 158 25.55 -35.76 -12.17
C PRO A 158 26.00 -37.14 -12.71
N LYS A 159 26.74 -37.89 -11.89
CA LYS A 159 27.34 -39.17 -12.31
C LYS A 159 26.34 -40.34 -12.22
N SER A 160 25.20 -40.14 -11.53
CA SER A 160 24.09 -41.10 -11.46
C SER A 160 22.71 -40.43 -11.28
N LEU A 161 21.63 -41.12 -11.65
CA LEU A 161 20.23 -40.68 -11.47
C LEU A 161 19.86 -40.42 -9.99
N GLU A 162 20.48 -41.13 -9.05
CA GLU A 162 20.27 -40.91 -7.61
C GLU A 162 20.91 -39.60 -7.13
N GLU A 163 22.05 -39.21 -7.70
CA GLU A 163 22.66 -37.92 -7.40
C GLU A 163 21.84 -36.77 -7.98
N GLU A 164 21.28 -36.94 -9.18
CA GLU A 164 20.41 -35.96 -9.83
C GLU A 164 19.12 -35.72 -9.02
N THR A 165 18.43 -36.79 -8.61
CA THR A 165 17.21 -36.69 -7.79
C THR A 165 17.48 -36.04 -6.43
N LYS A 166 18.59 -36.39 -5.75
CA LYS A 166 19.01 -35.73 -4.51
C LYS A 166 19.36 -34.25 -4.72
N ALA A 167 19.99 -33.90 -5.84
CA ALA A 167 20.28 -32.51 -6.17
C ALA A 167 19.01 -31.70 -6.44
N ILE A 168 18.03 -32.27 -7.16
CA ILE A 168 16.74 -31.64 -7.43
C ILE A 168 15.98 -31.38 -6.13
N LEU A 169 15.87 -32.38 -5.25
CA LEU A 169 15.17 -32.23 -3.97
C LEU A 169 15.84 -31.14 -3.09
N ARG A 170 17.17 -31.15 -2.98
CA ARG A 170 17.90 -30.09 -2.26
C ARG A 170 17.67 -28.70 -2.84
N ASN A 171 17.52 -28.57 -4.16
CA ASN A 171 17.25 -27.28 -4.79
C ASN A 171 15.81 -26.82 -4.54
N LEU A 172 14.85 -27.74 -4.51
CA LEU A 172 13.46 -27.43 -4.13
C LEU A 172 13.37 -26.97 -2.68
N ASP A 173 14.01 -27.69 -1.75
CA ASP A 173 14.03 -27.31 -0.32
C ASP A 173 14.65 -25.92 -0.12
N LYS A 174 15.75 -25.61 -0.83
CA LYS A 174 16.37 -24.28 -0.81
C LYS A 174 15.45 -23.20 -1.35
N ALA A 175 14.76 -23.47 -2.47
CA ALA A 175 13.83 -22.51 -3.06
C ALA A 175 12.60 -22.27 -2.18
N ASP A 176 12.12 -23.29 -1.46
CA ASP A 176 11.03 -23.17 -0.50
C ASP A 176 11.46 -22.40 0.75
N ALA A 177 12.67 -22.65 1.26
CA ALA A 177 13.25 -21.89 2.37
C ALA A 177 13.40 -20.40 2.02
N GLN A 178 13.90 -20.08 0.82
CA GLN A 178 13.99 -18.69 0.34
C GLN A 178 12.61 -18.03 0.24
N ARG A 179 11.61 -18.74 -0.30
CA ARG A 179 10.23 -18.22 -0.35
C ARG A 179 9.60 -18.05 1.04
N ALA A 180 9.95 -18.88 2.01
CA ALA A 180 9.49 -18.72 3.39
C ALA A 180 10.14 -17.51 4.06
N GLU A 181 11.43 -17.30 3.85
CA GLU A 181 12.18 -16.16 4.38
C GLU A 181 11.68 -14.83 3.78
N GLU A 182 11.39 -14.80 2.48
CA GLU A 182 10.85 -13.61 1.82
C GLU A 182 9.44 -13.25 2.34
N ARG A 183 8.59 -14.27 2.57
CA ARG A 183 7.28 -14.08 3.22
C ARG A 183 7.44 -13.55 4.65
N ALA A 184 8.39 -14.06 5.42
CA ALA A 184 8.66 -13.57 6.77
C ALA A 184 9.11 -12.11 6.75
N ARG A 185 10.03 -11.73 5.85
CA ARG A 185 10.47 -10.33 5.67
C ARG A 185 9.32 -9.40 5.28
N GLN A 186 8.40 -9.85 4.42
CA GLN A 186 7.23 -9.05 4.06
C GLN A 186 6.25 -8.91 5.24
N ALA A 187 6.03 -9.97 6.00
CA ALA A 187 5.18 -9.95 7.19
C ALA A 187 5.74 -9.00 8.26
N GLU A 188 7.05 -9.04 8.51
CA GLU A 188 7.74 -8.16 9.44
C GLU A 188 7.60 -6.68 9.05
N ARG A 189 7.82 -6.33 7.77
CA ARG A 189 7.60 -4.94 7.30
C ARG A 189 6.16 -4.49 7.50
N LEU A 190 5.20 -5.39 7.30
CA LEU A 190 3.77 -5.08 7.47
C LEU A 190 3.41 -4.87 8.95
N GLU A 191 4.00 -5.66 9.84
CA GLU A 191 3.86 -5.50 11.29
C GLU A 191 4.47 -4.17 11.77
N GLN A 192 5.71 -3.86 11.36
CA GLN A 192 6.35 -2.58 11.68
C GLN A 192 5.50 -1.38 11.21
N ARG A 193 4.90 -1.47 10.01
CA ARG A 193 3.98 -0.42 9.51
C ARG A 193 2.71 -0.30 10.37
N ARG A 194 2.16 -1.41 10.85
CA ARG A 194 0.98 -1.41 11.75
C ARG A 194 1.32 -0.77 13.09
N GLU A 195 2.47 -1.10 13.65
CA GLU A 195 2.96 -0.51 14.90
C GLU A 195 3.23 0.98 14.76
N ALA A 196 3.94 1.39 13.71
CA ALA A 196 4.17 2.80 13.41
C ALA A 196 2.86 3.58 13.25
N ARG A 197 1.83 2.99 12.63
CA ARG A 197 0.50 3.60 12.52
C ARG A 197 -0.17 3.78 13.88
N ARG A 198 -0.11 2.76 14.75
CA ARG A 198 -0.65 2.84 16.12
C ARG A 198 0.05 3.93 16.92
N LEU A 199 1.38 3.99 16.84
CA LEU A 199 2.18 4.97 17.59
C LEU A 199 1.88 6.39 17.11
N ARG A 200 1.82 6.62 15.80
CA ARG A 200 1.41 7.92 15.22
C ARG A 200 -0.01 8.32 15.61
N GLN A 201 -0.93 7.36 15.71
CA GLN A 201 -2.29 7.64 16.17
C GLN A 201 -2.31 8.08 17.64
N GLN A 202 -1.54 7.41 18.51
CA GLN A 202 -1.40 7.80 19.91
C GLN A 202 -0.75 9.18 20.04
N GLU A 203 0.31 9.46 19.28
CA GLU A 203 0.97 10.78 19.25
C GLU A 203 0.00 11.89 18.82
N ARG A 204 -0.89 11.64 17.86
CA ARG A 204 -1.93 12.61 17.46
C ARG A 204 -2.91 12.88 18.58
N THR A 205 -3.41 11.83 19.22
CA THR A 205 -4.33 12.01 20.34
C THR A 205 -3.66 12.76 21.48
N ALA A 206 -2.38 12.51 21.75
CA ALA A 206 -1.61 13.22 22.76
C ALA A 206 -1.42 14.70 22.40
N ARG A 207 -0.97 15.01 21.16
CA ARG A 207 -0.81 16.40 20.69
C ARG A 207 -2.13 17.17 20.66
N ALA A 208 -3.22 16.54 20.22
CA ALA A 208 -4.53 17.18 20.21
C ALA A 208 -5.01 17.51 21.64
N MET A 209 -4.74 16.62 22.60
CA MET A 209 -5.03 16.86 24.02
C MET A 209 -4.15 17.97 24.60
N GLU A 210 -2.88 18.03 24.22
CA GLU A 210 -1.94 19.08 24.65
C GLU A 210 -2.39 20.47 24.13
N LEU A 211 -2.73 20.57 22.84
CA LEU A 211 -3.28 21.79 22.25
C LEU A 211 -4.60 22.21 22.90
N LEU A 212 -5.45 21.24 23.27
CA LEU A 212 -6.69 21.51 23.99
C LEU A 212 -6.42 22.07 25.39
N ASP A 213 -5.43 21.52 26.10
CA ASP A 213 -5.02 22.03 27.42
C ASP A 213 -4.42 23.44 27.32
N GLU A 214 -3.64 23.72 26.27
CA GLU A 214 -3.10 25.05 26.00
C GLU A 214 -4.20 26.06 25.66
N ALA A 215 -5.13 25.70 24.78
CA ALA A 215 -6.30 26.53 24.45
C ALA A 215 -7.14 26.84 25.69
N LEU A 216 -7.35 25.87 26.58
CA LEU A 216 -8.06 26.08 27.85
C LEU A 216 -7.29 27.01 28.80
N LYS A 217 -5.95 26.97 28.81
CA LYS A 217 -5.13 27.92 29.59
C LYS A 217 -5.27 29.33 29.04
N MET A 218 -5.20 29.49 27.72
CA MET A 218 -5.36 30.79 27.05
C MET A 218 -6.76 31.38 27.25
N ASP A 219 -7.81 30.58 27.12
CA ASP A 219 -9.20 31.02 27.34
C ASP A 219 -9.41 31.50 28.79
N LYS A 220 -8.81 30.81 29.77
CA LYS A 220 -8.80 31.25 31.18
C LYS A 220 -8.07 32.57 31.39
N LEU A 221 -7.01 32.85 30.64
CA LEU A 221 -6.29 34.13 30.72
C LEU A 221 -7.13 35.26 30.10
N VAL A 222 -7.69 35.03 28.91
CA VAL A 222 -8.53 36.01 28.21
C VAL A 222 -9.78 36.36 29.03
N THR A 223 -10.44 35.36 29.61
CA THR A 223 -11.62 35.59 30.47
C THR A 223 -11.27 36.38 31.73
N LYS A 224 -10.13 36.10 32.38
CA LYS A 224 -9.64 36.89 33.52
C LYS A 224 -9.33 38.33 33.12
N ASP A 225 -8.70 38.55 31.97
CA ASP A 225 -8.38 39.90 31.50
C ASP A 225 -9.64 40.68 31.12
N LYS A 226 -10.62 40.02 30.49
CA LYS A 226 -11.94 40.61 30.23
C LYS A 226 -12.64 41.01 31.54
N GLN A 227 -12.67 40.14 32.55
CA GLN A 227 -13.24 40.46 33.86
C GLN A 227 -12.53 41.65 34.53
N ARG A 228 -11.20 41.74 34.42
CA ARG A 228 -10.43 42.88 34.92
C ARG A 228 -10.77 44.17 34.18
N GLN A 229 -10.94 44.12 32.85
CA GLN A 229 -11.34 45.28 32.06
C GLN A 229 -12.76 45.72 32.40
N GLU A 230 -13.70 44.79 32.55
CA GLU A 230 -15.08 45.07 32.97
C GLU A 230 -15.13 45.69 34.37
N ALA A 231 -14.35 45.17 35.33
CA ALA A 231 -14.25 45.73 36.67
C ALA A 231 -13.73 47.18 36.65
N LYS A 232 -12.66 47.46 35.88
CA LYS A 232 -12.13 48.82 35.70
C LYS A 232 -13.15 49.77 35.07
N LEU A 233 -13.95 49.28 34.13
CA LEU A 233 -15.02 50.09 33.51
C LEU A 233 -16.14 50.37 34.52
N ARG A 234 -16.57 49.39 35.32
CA ARG A 234 -17.57 49.58 36.38
C ARG A 234 -17.09 50.59 37.43
N GLU A 235 -15.85 50.47 37.88
CA GLU A 235 -15.25 51.41 38.84
C GLU A 235 -15.23 52.85 38.30
N LYS A 236 -14.81 53.04 37.04
CA LYS A 236 -14.86 54.36 36.38
C LYS A 236 -16.27 54.92 36.26
N LEU A 237 -17.25 54.07 35.96
CA LEU A 237 -18.66 54.49 35.89
C LEU A 237 -19.20 54.88 37.27
N GLU A 238 -18.87 54.14 38.32
CA GLU A 238 -19.24 54.49 39.70
C GLU A 238 -18.57 55.78 40.15
N GLU A 239 -17.28 55.98 39.85
CA GLU A 239 -16.57 57.22 40.17
C GLU A 239 -17.22 58.42 39.45
N LEU A 240 -17.58 58.27 38.17
CA LEU A 240 -18.32 59.29 37.43
C LEU A 240 -19.70 59.58 38.04
N LYS A 241 -20.44 58.55 38.49
CA LYS A 241 -21.73 58.74 39.18
C LYS A 241 -21.56 59.51 40.50
N ARG A 242 -20.53 59.16 41.31
CA ARG A 242 -20.20 59.87 42.55
C ARG A 242 -19.79 61.32 42.29
N ARG A 243 -18.93 61.57 41.30
CA ARG A 243 -18.50 62.92 40.90
C ARG A 243 -19.65 63.79 40.39
N LYS A 244 -20.62 63.20 39.69
CA LYS A 244 -21.82 63.91 39.20
C LYS A 244 -22.90 64.12 40.26
N GLY A 245 -22.70 63.68 41.51
CA GLY A 245 -23.67 63.87 42.58
C GLY A 245 -25.01 63.16 42.36
N LEU A 246 -25.04 62.14 41.50
CA LEU A 246 -26.23 61.30 41.28
C LEU A 246 -26.33 60.30 42.44
N THR A 247 -26.68 60.78 43.62
CA THR A 247 -27.27 59.92 44.65
C THR A 247 -28.55 59.33 44.09
N PRO A 248 -28.80 58.01 44.21
CA PRO A 248 -30.09 57.45 43.82
C PRO A 248 -31.16 58.11 44.69
N THR A 249 -31.93 59.01 44.09
CA THR A 249 -33.08 59.63 44.72
C THR A 249 -33.99 58.48 45.15
N PRO A 250 -34.33 58.34 46.45
CA PRO A 250 -35.31 57.36 46.86
C PRO A 250 -36.61 57.73 46.13
N LEU A 251 -37.08 56.84 45.27
CA LEU A 251 -38.41 57.01 44.69
C LEU A 251 -39.39 57.11 45.88
N PRO A 252 -40.24 58.15 45.93
CA PRO A 252 -41.22 58.26 47.00
C PRO A 252 -42.07 56.99 47.00
N PRO A 253 -42.49 56.50 48.18
CA PRO A 253 -43.39 55.36 48.26
C PRO A 253 -44.62 55.70 47.43
N ILE A 254 -44.96 54.79 46.50
CA ILE A 254 -46.18 54.86 45.71
C ILE A 254 -47.32 54.68 46.71
N ASN A 255 -47.76 55.79 47.29
CA ASN A 255 -49.01 55.84 48.01
C ASN A 255 -50.10 55.58 46.98
N GLN A 256 -50.67 54.37 47.11
CA GLN A 256 -52.10 54.09 47.04
C GLN A 256 -52.90 55.22 46.37
N LEU A 257 -53.03 55.16 45.04
CA LEU A 257 -54.18 55.74 44.37
C LEU A 257 -55.33 54.74 44.51
N THR A 258 -56.07 54.97 45.57
CA THR A 258 -57.47 54.62 45.75
C THR A 258 -58.28 54.82 44.47
N GLU A 259 -59.14 53.84 44.19
CA GLU A 259 -60.53 53.99 43.75
C GLU A 259 -60.83 55.11 42.73
N VAL A 260 -61.13 54.74 41.49
CA VAL A 260 -62.27 55.33 40.77
C VAL A 260 -62.96 54.25 39.92
N GLU A 261 -64.22 54.05 40.27
CA GLU A 261 -65.34 53.38 39.60
C GLU A 261 -65.32 53.33 38.06
N ASN A 262 -65.50 52.13 37.50
CA ASN A 262 -66.72 51.68 36.79
C ASN A 262 -66.56 50.25 36.26
#